data_AF-A0A662KVX0-F1
#
_entry.id   AF-A0A662KVX0-F1
#
_cell.length_a   1.000
_cell.length_b   1.000
_cell.length_c   1.000
_cell.angle_alpha   90.00
_cell.angle_beta   90.00
_cell.angle_gamma   90.00
#
_symmetry.space_group_name_H-M   'P 1'
#
loop_
_entity.id
_entity.type
_entity.pdbx_description
1 polymer ?
#
loop_
_entity_poly.entity_id
_entity_poly.type
_entity_poly.pdbx_seq_one_letter_code
_entity_poly.pdbx_strand_id
1 'polypeptide(L)'
;LYGSATPIIRYNGLNDFVMPLAKKCNCGINAPLIEKIGGRKADSIVLPSGKIIPPSSITGIPAKVMEKMDTKKILQFQILQKTIDKVEVLIVIDEELRSIGPSVEEIFRELKKKFEERFDGEVEVEIKEVKKIEKPANLDTPPPVVTSMVRVG
;
A
#
# COMPACT_ATOMS: atom_id res chain seq x y z
N LEU A 1 -9.69 27.03 25.18
CA LEU A 1 -8.83 27.16 24.00
C LEU A 1 -9.70 27.05 22.75
N TYR A 2 -10.13 28.17 22.18
CA TYR A 2 -10.69 28.25 20.83
C TYR A 2 -9.83 29.29 20.11
N GLY A 3 -9.12 28.87 19.06
CA GLY A 3 -8.28 29.76 18.28
C GLY A 3 -9.16 30.69 17.44
N SER A 4 -8.94 31.99 17.53
CA SER A 4 -9.56 33.03 16.71
C SER A 4 -9.01 33.10 15.27
N ALA A 5 -8.35 32.04 14.80
CA ALA A 5 -7.74 31.95 13.48
C ALA A 5 -8.16 30.65 12.77
N THR A 6 -8.49 30.79 11.47
CA THR A 6 -8.80 29.77 10.46
C THR A 6 -9.58 28.55 10.95
N PRO A 7 -10.91 28.65 11.19
CA PRO A 7 -11.73 27.50 11.54
C PRO A 7 -11.77 26.48 10.39
N ILE A 8 -11.46 25.22 10.71
CA ILE A 8 -11.54 24.09 9.78
C ILE A 8 -12.92 23.44 9.93
N ILE A 9 -13.85 23.78 9.04
CA ILE A 9 -15.24 23.29 9.09
C ILE A 9 -15.43 22.20 8.04
N ARG A 10 -15.80 20.98 8.48
CA ARG A 10 -16.09 19.81 7.62
C ARG A 10 -15.05 19.56 6.53
N TYR A 11 -13.77 19.62 6.90
CA TYR A 11 -12.68 19.46 5.95
C TYR A 11 -12.60 18.05 5.38
N ASN A 12 -12.78 17.95 4.07
CA ASN A 12 -12.71 16.71 3.30
C ASN A 12 -11.34 16.48 2.65
N GLY A 13 -10.41 17.45 2.74
CA GLY A 13 -9.09 17.37 2.10
C GLY A 13 -8.16 16.31 2.69
N LEU A 14 -8.54 15.64 3.78
CA LEU A 14 -7.84 14.46 4.27
C LEU A 14 -7.96 13.29 3.27
N ASN A 15 -9.18 13.03 2.79
CA ASN A 15 -9.50 11.92 1.88
C ASN A 15 -8.97 10.56 2.37
N ASP A 16 -8.99 10.31 3.68
CA ASP A 16 -8.53 9.06 4.27
C ASP A 16 -9.66 8.02 4.38
N PHE A 17 -9.31 6.74 4.26
CA PHE A 17 -10.16 5.65 4.72
C PHE A 17 -9.93 5.38 6.20
N VAL A 18 -10.99 5.28 7.00
CA VAL A 18 -10.93 4.90 8.42
C VAL A 18 -11.94 3.80 8.70
N MET A 19 -11.53 2.81 9.50
CA MET A 19 -12.42 1.77 10.03
C MET A 19 -12.82 2.16 11.46
N PRO A 20 -14.10 2.44 11.73
CA PRO A 20 -14.56 2.73 13.08
C PRO A 20 -14.64 1.45 13.93
N LEU A 21 -14.25 1.54 15.20
CA LEU A 21 -14.39 0.46 16.17
C LEU A 21 -15.60 0.69 17.06
N ALA A 22 -16.57 -0.21 17.01
CA ALA A 22 -17.77 -0.18 17.85
C ALA A 22 -17.50 -0.71 19.28
N LYS A 23 -16.52 -0.13 19.99
CA LYS A 23 -16.16 -0.50 21.36
C LYS A 23 -16.03 0.74 22.25
N LYS A 24 -16.26 0.58 23.54
CA LYS A 24 -15.96 1.59 24.56
C LYS A 24 -14.58 1.33 25.18
N CYS A 25 -13.77 2.38 25.28
CA CYS A 25 -12.49 2.29 25.97
C CYS A 25 -12.71 2.24 27.49
N ASN A 26 -11.92 1.45 28.21
CA ASN A 26 -11.98 1.36 29.67
C ASN A 26 -11.24 2.50 30.39
N CYS A 27 -10.58 3.41 29.65
CA CYS A 27 -9.87 4.55 30.23
C CYS A 27 -10.78 5.68 30.74
N GLY A 28 -12.10 5.53 30.63
CA GLY A 28 -13.09 6.52 31.08
C GLY A 28 -13.44 7.59 30.03
N ILE A 29 -12.75 7.62 28.88
CA ILE A 29 -13.07 8.54 27.77
C ILE A 29 -14.11 7.90 26.84
N ASN A 30 -15.31 8.48 26.80
CA ASN A 30 -16.42 8.04 25.95
C ASN A 30 -16.40 8.74 24.57
N ALA A 31 -15.36 8.51 23.77
CA ALA A 31 -15.28 8.98 22.38
C ALA A 31 -15.39 7.80 21.38
N PRO A 32 -15.85 8.04 20.13
CA PRO A 32 -15.76 7.05 19.07
C PRO A 32 -14.31 6.58 18.86
N LEU A 33 -14.12 5.29 18.62
CA LEU A 33 -12.80 4.71 18.41
C LEU A 33 -12.54 4.46 16.92
N ILE A 34 -11.30 4.66 16.49
CA ILE A 34 -10.82 4.27 15.16
C ILE A 34 -10.04 2.96 15.35
N GLU A 35 -10.46 1.90 14.65
CA GLU A 35 -9.75 0.61 14.63
C GLU A 35 -8.47 0.71 13.81
N LYS A 36 -8.59 1.26 12.60
CA LYS A 36 -7.49 1.34 11.63
C LYS A 36 -7.67 2.53 10.71
N ILE A 37 -6.56 3.20 10.40
CA ILE A 37 -6.47 4.17 9.30
C ILE A 37 -6.00 3.39 8.07
N GLY A 38 -6.84 3.36 7.04
CA GLY A 38 -6.65 2.60 5.81
C GLY A 38 -5.63 3.21 4.83
N GLY A 39 -5.31 4.49 5.00
CA GLY A 39 -4.49 5.32 4.11
C GLY A 39 -5.35 6.30 3.30
N ARG A 40 -4.72 7.06 2.40
CA ARG A 40 -5.43 8.00 1.53
C ARG A 40 -6.19 7.26 0.44
N LYS A 41 -7.41 7.69 0.16
CA LYS A 41 -8.27 7.15 -0.91
C LYS A 41 -7.61 7.27 -2.29
N ALA A 42 -6.83 8.32 -2.52
CA ALA A 42 -6.11 8.53 -3.77
C ALA A 42 -5.04 7.46 -4.05
N ASP A 43 -4.57 6.77 -3.02
CA ASP A 43 -3.49 5.78 -3.13
C ASP A 43 -4.02 4.33 -3.22
N SER A 44 -5.34 4.14 -3.30
CA SER A 44 -5.97 2.81 -3.36
C SER A 44 -5.93 2.19 -4.75
N ILE A 45 -5.91 0.86 -4.82
CA ILE A 45 -6.08 0.08 -6.06
C ILE A 45 -7.57 -0.14 -6.30
N VAL A 46 -8.04 -0.04 -7.54
CA VAL A 46 -9.44 -0.24 -7.92
C VAL A 46 -9.55 -1.51 -8.75
N LEU A 47 -10.33 -2.49 -8.31
CA LEU A 47 -10.52 -3.73 -9.07
C LEU A 47 -11.61 -3.56 -10.15
N PRO A 48 -11.64 -4.41 -11.19
CA PRO A 48 -12.71 -4.43 -12.19
C PRO A 48 -14.13 -4.51 -11.62
N SER A 49 -14.32 -5.21 -10.49
CA SER A 49 -15.60 -5.22 -9.74
C SER A 49 -16.02 -3.86 -9.15
N GLY A 50 -15.15 -2.85 -9.18
CA GLY A 50 -15.33 -1.57 -8.51
C GLY A 50 -14.88 -1.59 -7.04
N LYS A 51 -14.40 -2.73 -6.54
CA LYS A 51 -13.86 -2.86 -5.18
C LYS A 51 -12.60 -2.01 -5.02
N ILE A 52 -12.57 -1.21 -3.95
CA ILE A 52 -11.41 -0.38 -3.60
C ILE A 52 -10.55 -1.11 -2.58
N ILE A 53 -9.30 -1.35 -2.93
CA ILE A 53 -8.30 -2.00 -2.10
C ILE A 53 -7.41 -0.93 -1.45
N PRO A 54 -7.53 -0.71 -0.13
CA PRO A 54 -6.76 0.34 0.54
C PRO A 54 -5.26 0.00 0.62
N PRO A 55 -4.36 1.00 0.57
CA PRO A 55 -2.91 0.79 0.64
C PRO A 55 -2.48 -0.09 1.81
N SER A 56 -3.04 0.16 2.99
CA SER A 56 -2.73 -0.57 4.23
C SER A 56 -3.05 -2.07 4.20
N SER A 57 -3.69 -2.57 3.14
CA SER A 57 -3.98 -3.98 2.94
C SER A 57 -3.02 -4.69 1.99
N ILE A 58 -2.18 -3.94 1.27
CA ILE A 58 -1.25 -4.45 0.26
C ILE A 58 0.20 -4.09 0.56
N THR A 59 0.46 -2.94 1.20
CA THR A 59 1.83 -2.49 1.52
C THR A 59 2.56 -3.39 2.51
N GLY A 60 1.84 -4.20 3.29
CA GLY A 60 2.45 -5.18 4.20
C GLY A 60 2.83 -6.50 3.53
N ILE A 61 2.45 -6.75 2.27
CA ILE A 61 2.71 -8.04 1.59
C ILE A 61 4.21 -8.31 1.46
N PRO A 62 5.05 -7.38 0.96
CA PRO A 62 6.49 -7.65 0.81
C PRO A 62 7.19 -7.98 2.14
N ALA A 63 6.84 -7.28 3.22
CA ALA A 63 7.39 -7.54 4.55
C ALA A 63 7.03 -8.94 5.06
N LYS A 64 5.77 -9.38 4.87
CA LYS A 64 5.33 -10.72 5.27
C LYS A 64 5.99 -11.84 4.46
N VAL A 65 6.23 -11.60 3.16
CA VAL A 65 6.96 -12.56 2.32
C VAL A 65 8.41 -12.68 2.77
N MET A 66 9.07 -11.54 3.03
CA MET A 66 10.42 -11.52 3.58
C MET A 66 10.53 -12.25 4.93
N GLU A 67 9.59 -12.00 5.85
CA GLU A 67 9.51 -12.67 7.15
C GLU A 67 9.33 -14.19 6.99
N LYS A 68 8.38 -14.63 6.16
CA LYS A 68 8.09 -16.04 5.91
C LYS A 68 9.30 -16.78 5.32
N MET A 69 10.09 -16.11 4.49
CA MET A 69 11.22 -16.69 3.78
C MET A 69 12.57 -16.41 4.46
N ASP A 70 12.55 -15.86 5.68
CA ASP A 70 13.72 -15.48 6.47
C ASP A 70 14.78 -14.71 5.67
N THR A 71 14.35 -13.66 4.97
CA THR A 71 15.21 -12.87 4.08
C THR A 71 14.94 -11.37 4.19
N LYS A 72 15.94 -10.56 3.83
CA LYS A 72 15.88 -9.09 3.82
C LYS A 72 16.20 -8.47 2.46
N LYS A 73 16.11 -9.25 1.37
CA LYS A 73 16.55 -8.84 0.02
C LYS A 73 15.77 -7.68 -0.60
N ILE A 74 14.56 -7.37 -0.16
CA ILE A 74 13.77 -6.28 -0.77
C ILE A 74 14.16 -4.96 -0.09
N LEU A 75 14.91 -4.11 -0.79
CA LEU A 75 15.30 -2.78 -0.30
C LEU A 75 14.15 -1.78 -0.42
N GLN A 76 13.44 -1.82 -1.54
CA GLN A 76 12.36 -0.90 -1.86
C GLN A 76 11.35 -1.58 -2.77
N PHE A 77 10.10 -1.16 -2.68
CA PHE A 77 9.05 -1.58 -3.60
C PHE A 77 8.09 -0.44 -3.93
N GLN A 78 7.38 -0.58 -5.04
CA GLN A 78 6.29 0.30 -5.43
C GLN A 78 5.18 -0.51 -6.12
N ILE A 79 3.93 -0.23 -5.77
CA ILE A 79 2.75 -0.88 -6.35
C ILE A 79 2.05 0.13 -7.26
N LEU A 80 1.95 -0.18 -8.54
CA LEU A 80 1.44 0.69 -9.58
C LEU A 80 0.24 0.05 -10.28
N GLN A 81 -0.87 0.75 -10.35
CA GLN A 81 -1.99 0.39 -11.21
C GLN A 81 -2.09 1.37 -12.36
N LYS A 82 -1.73 0.92 -13.56
CA LYS A 82 -1.80 1.74 -14.79
C LYS A 82 -3.15 1.60 -15.50
N THR A 83 -3.71 0.40 -15.49
CA THR A 83 -5.01 0.05 -16.09
C THR A 83 -5.87 -0.69 -15.08
N ILE A 84 -7.18 -0.78 -15.33
CA ILE A 84 -8.15 -1.38 -14.39
C ILE A 84 -7.85 -2.86 -14.12
N ASP A 85 -7.28 -3.55 -15.10
CA ASP A 85 -7.04 -4.98 -15.16
C ASP A 85 -5.61 -5.39 -14.81
N LYS A 86 -4.70 -4.43 -14.58
CA LYS A 86 -3.27 -4.73 -14.37
C LYS A 86 -2.63 -3.94 -13.24
N VAL A 87 -1.91 -4.65 -12.38
CA VAL A 87 -1.08 -4.10 -11.30
C VAL A 87 0.38 -4.53 -11.51
N GLU A 88 1.28 -3.56 -11.56
CA GLU A 88 2.73 -3.78 -11.56
C GLU A 88 3.27 -3.58 -10.14
N VAL A 89 4.14 -4.48 -9.68
CA VAL A 89 4.88 -4.33 -8.43
C VAL A 89 6.36 -4.25 -8.77
N LEU A 90 6.92 -3.05 -8.64
CA LEU A 90 8.35 -2.80 -8.83
C LEU A 90 9.09 -3.17 -7.54
N ILE A 91 10.18 -3.92 -7.67
CA ILE A 91 11.01 -4.40 -6.56
C ILE A 91 12.47 -4.00 -6.83
N VAL A 92 13.12 -3.41 -5.82
CA VAL A 92 14.56 -3.19 -5.79
C VAL A 92 15.17 -4.26 -4.89
N ILE A 93 16.09 -5.06 -5.43
CA ILE A 93 16.80 -6.11 -4.70
C ILE A 93 18.11 -5.56 -4.14
N ASP A 94 18.43 -5.99 -2.92
CA ASP A 94 19.75 -5.84 -2.33
C ASP A 94 20.74 -6.79 -3.00
N GLU A 95 21.64 -6.24 -3.82
CA GLU A 95 22.67 -7.01 -4.52
C GLU A 95 23.62 -7.73 -3.56
N GLU A 96 23.88 -7.18 -2.37
CA GLU A 96 24.75 -7.83 -1.36
C GLU A 96 24.11 -9.10 -0.82
N LEU A 97 22.77 -9.14 -0.76
CA LEU A 97 22.02 -10.28 -0.28
C LEU A 97 21.53 -11.19 -1.41
N ARG A 98 21.76 -10.86 -2.69
CA ARG A 98 21.18 -11.58 -3.85
C ARG A 98 21.48 -13.06 -3.85
N SER A 99 22.69 -13.44 -3.44
CA SER A 99 23.17 -14.83 -3.38
C SER A 99 22.93 -15.53 -2.04
N ILE A 100 22.28 -14.88 -1.06
CA ILE A 100 22.11 -15.40 0.31
C ILE A 100 20.65 -15.79 0.60
N GLY A 101 20.38 -17.05 0.94
CA GLY A 101 19.02 -17.51 1.24
C GLY A 101 18.19 -17.79 -0.03
N PRO A 102 16.87 -17.53 -0.05
CA PRO A 102 16.01 -17.89 -1.17
C PRO A 102 16.38 -17.14 -2.46
N SER A 103 16.05 -17.73 -3.61
CA SER A 103 16.29 -17.07 -4.90
C SER A 103 15.34 -15.88 -5.10
N VAL A 104 15.75 -14.91 -5.92
CA VAL A 104 14.90 -13.74 -6.25
C VAL A 104 13.61 -14.21 -6.94
N GLU A 105 13.69 -15.23 -7.78
CA GLU A 105 12.56 -15.82 -8.49
C GLU A 105 11.57 -16.47 -7.53
N GLU A 106 12.04 -17.11 -6.45
CA GLU A 106 11.18 -17.68 -5.42
C GLU A 106 10.39 -16.59 -4.67
N ILE A 107 11.07 -15.49 -4.33
CA ILE A 107 10.45 -14.33 -3.70
C ILE A 107 9.40 -13.73 -4.64
N PHE A 108 9.71 -13.56 -5.92
CA PHE A 108 8.79 -12.98 -6.91
C PHE A 108 7.56 -13.85 -7.13
N ARG A 109 7.73 -15.17 -7.15
CA ARG A 109 6.62 -16.12 -7.24
C ARG A 109 5.69 -16.03 -6.03
N GLU A 110 6.25 -15.95 -4.81
CA GLU A 110 5.45 -15.82 -3.60
C GLU A 110 4.76 -14.45 -3.51
N LEU A 111 5.45 -13.36 -3.89
CA LEU A 111 4.86 -12.02 -3.98
C LEU A 111 3.67 -12.02 -4.95
N LYS A 112 3.87 -12.50 -6.18
CA LYS A 112 2.82 -12.57 -7.21
C LYS A 112 1.59 -13.28 -6.67
N LYS A 113 1.79 -14.48 -6.12
CA LYS A 113 0.73 -15.27 -5.48
C LYS A 113 -0.02 -14.48 -4.41
N LYS A 114 0.68 -13.82 -3.49
CA LYS A 114 0.07 -13.07 -2.38
C LYS A 114 -0.73 -11.85 -2.84
N PHE A 115 -0.25 -11.16 -3.87
CA PHE A 115 -0.99 -10.06 -4.48
C PHE A 115 -2.23 -10.55 -5.24
N GLU A 116 -2.10 -11.61 -6.05
CA GLU A 116 -3.25 -12.22 -6.76
C GLU A 116 -4.33 -12.71 -5.79
N GLU A 117 -3.93 -13.39 -4.71
CA GLU A 117 -4.84 -13.77 -3.60
C GLU A 117 -5.53 -12.55 -3.01
N ARG A 118 -4.80 -11.44 -2.82
CA ARG A 118 -5.34 -10.21 -2.21
C ARG A 118 -6.32 -9.48 -3.12
N PHE A 119 -6.15 -9.61 -4.43
CA PHE A 119 -7.01 -9.03 -5.46
C PHE A 119 -8.09 -9.99 -5.97
N ASP A 120 -8.28 -11.14 -5.32
CA ASP A 120 -9.27 -12.15 -5.69
C ASP A 120 -9.14 -12.64 -7.15
N GLY A 121 -7.93 -12.56 -7.72
CA GLY A 121 -7.65 -12.91 -9.12
C GLY A 121 -8.25 -11.97 -10.17
N GLU A 122 -8.85 -10.84 -9.76
CA GLU A 122 -9.53 -9.93 -10.71
C GLU A 122 -8.57 -9.13 -11.60
N VAL A 123 -7.30 -8.99 -11.18
CA VAL A 123 -6.29 -8.22 -11.91
C VAL A 123 -5.04 -9.05 -12.13
N GLU A 124 -4.42 -8.86 -13.29
CA GLU A 124 -3.11 -9.42 -13.59
C GLU A 124 -2.05 -8.73 -12.73
N VAL A 125 -1.22 -9.51 -12.04
CA VAL A 125 -0.11 -9.00 -11.25
C VAL A 125 1.22 -9.31 -11.94
N GLU A 126 1.99 -8.27 -12.22
CA GLU A 126 3.33 -8.36 -12.79
C GLU A 126 4.37 -7.87 -11.77
N ILE A 127 5.31 -8.74 -11.38
CA ILE A 127 6.43 -8.36 -10.51
C ILE A 127 7.64 -8.01 -11.39
N LYS A 128 8.23 -6.82 -11.20
CA LYS A 128 9.39 -6.35 -11.98
C LYS A 128 10.54 -5.97 -11.07
N GLU A 129 11.71 -6.55 -11.33
CA GLU A 129 12.95 -6.04 -10.74
C GLU A 129 13.34 -4.73 -11.43
N VAL A 130 13.68 -3.71 -10.64
CA VAL A 130 14.19 -2.42 -11.12
C VAL A 130 15.43 -2.02 -10.32
N LYS A 131 16.38 -1.36 -10.97
CA LYS A 131 17.61 -0.87 -10.30
C LYS A 131 17.32 0.21 -9.25
N LYS A 132 16.31 1.03 -9.49
CA LYS A 132 15.83 2.08 -8.59
C LYS A 132 14.39 2.45 -8.92
N ILE A 133 13.67 2.97 -7.94
CA ILE A 133 12.36 3.59 -8.12
C ILE A 133 12.56 5.10 -8.13
N GLU A 134 12.31 5.73 -9.29
CA GLU A 134 12.51 7.16 -9.47
C GLU A 134 11.52 7.96 -8.63
N LYS A 135 12.02 9.03 -8.02
CA LYS A 135 11.21 10.02 -7.34
C LYS A 135 10.71 11.05 -8.39
N PRO A 136 9.41 11.40 -8.42
CA PRO A 136 8.96 12.47 -9.29
C PRO A 136 9.64 13.78 -8.91
N ALA A 137 10.14 14.53 -9.91
CA ALA A 137 10.94 15.75 -9.70
C ALA A 137 10.23 16.85 -8.88
N ASN A 138 8.91 16.75 -8.76
CA ASN A 138 8.05 17.76 -8.16
C ASN A 138 7.68 17.45 -6.70
N LEU A 139 8.13 16.33 -6.15
CA LEU A 139 7.89 15.98 -4.75
C LEU A 139 9.16 16.23 -3.93
N ASP A 140 9.01 16.72 -2.70
CA ASP A 140 10.10 16.72 -1.72
C ASP A 140 10.13 15.41 -0.91
N THR A 141 9.04 14.65 -0.91
CA THR A 141 8.93 13.36 -0.22
C THR A 141 9.40 12.18 -1.08
N PRO A 142 9.73 11.02 -0.47
CA PRO A 142 9.99 9.77 -1.20
C PRO A 142 8.85 9.42 -2.17
N PRO A 143 9.12 8.62 -3.23
CA PRO A 143 8.08 8.19 -4.14
C PRO A 143 6.96 7.45 -3.38
N PRO A 144 5.69 7.66 -3.76
CA PRO A 144 4.57 6.98 -3.12
C PRO A 144 4.70 5.46 -3.31
N VAL A 145 4.43 4.72 -2.23
CA VAL A 145 4.52 3.25 -2.21
C VAL A 145 3.41 2.61 -3.03
N VAL A 146 2.24 3.24 -3.11
CA VAL A 146 1.13 2.81 -3.96
C VAL A 146 0.69 3.98 -4.83
N THR A 147 0.43 3.72 -6.11
CA THR A 147 -0.12 4.71 -7.04
C THR A 147 -1.09 4.04 -7.99
N SER A 148 -2.32 4.55 -8.07
CA SER A 148 -3.27 4.16 -9.10
C SER A 148 -3.54 5.33 -10.05
N MET A 149 -3.41 5.07 -11.34
CA MET A 149 -3.78 5.98 -12.42
C MET A 149 -5.25 5.78 -12.85
N VAL A 150 -5.92 4.75 -12.31
CA VAL A 150 -7.31 4.46 -12.55
C VAL A 150 -8.17 5.33 -11.65
N ARG A 151 -9.08 6.11 -12.25
CA ARG A 151 -10.02 6.95 -11.50
C ARG A 151 -11.38 6.28 -11.43
N VAL A 152 -11.94 6.24 -10.23
CA VAL A 152 -13.36 5.89 -10.02
C VAL A 152 -14.18 7.11 -10.41
N GLY A 153 -15.12 6.94 -11.35
CA GLY A 153 -16.08 7.97 -11.77
C GLY A 153 -17.08 8.33 -10.69
#